data_AF-E1QTI5-F1
#
_entry.id   AF-E1QTI5-F1
#
_cell.length_a   1.000
_cell.length_b   1.000
_cell.length_c   1.000
_cell.angle_alpha   90.00
_cell.angle_beta   90.00
_cell.angle_gamma   90.00
#
_symmetry.space_group_name_H-M   'P 1'
#
loop_
_entity.id
_entity.type
_entity.pdbx_description
1 polymer ?
#
loop_
_entity_poly.entity_id
_entity_poly.type
_entity_poly.pdbx_seq_one_letter_code
_entity_poly.pdbx_strand_id
1 'polypeptide(L)'
;MYVVFGVTSGMSSVVFEGRYKGPNDVRDVHVSDVPRINHVLHSFVITNDVNDFVIWTFDIPGYETHIYSMIKERATLLLCPRIDNSTYLLPDASLVNELNSMLYKDARSATYFVRPTDRSFVSKVLRDTVSAARALIMEKVSNLLRSRGLATIRLMDELGGISDDMITAAKLWASKGFANEVDGVYSMVDYVRSSLELKRSRSRR
;
A
#
# COMPACT_ATOMS: atom_id res chain seq x y z
N MET A 1 14.16 -15.68 11.91
CA MET A 1 12.70 -15.74 11.90
C MET A 1 12.20 -15.01 10.66
N TYR A 2 11.20 -15.55 9.98
CA TYR A 2 10.70 -15.08 8.69
C TYR A 2 9.20 -14.81 8.76
N VAL A 3 8.74 -13.74 8.12
CA VAL A 3 7.33 -13.56 7.77
C VAL A 3 7.09 -14.26 6.44
N VAL A 4 6.09 -15.12 6.38
CA VAL A 4 5.67 -15.86 5.19
C VAL A 4 4.21 -15.54 4.88
N PHE A 5 3.92 -15.30 3.60
CA PHE A 5 2.58 -15.02 3.09
C PHE A 5 2.44 -15.60 1.68
N GLY A 6 1.19 -15.73 1.24
CA GLY A 6 0.85 -16.20 -0.10
C GLY A 6 0.39 -15.06 -1.00
N VAL A 7 0.63 -15.18 -2.31
CA VAL A 7 0.19 -14.16 -3.31
C VAL A 7 -1.35 -14.08 -3.42
N THR A 8 -2.04 -15.13 -2.99
CA THR A 8 -3.50 -15.20 -2.95
C THR A 8 -4.00 -15.32 -1.52
N SER A 9 -5.15 -14.69 -1.24
CA SER A 9 -5.81 -14.72 0.06
C SER A 9 -6.01 -16.16 0.54
N GLY A 10 -5.64 -16.45 1.78
CA GLY A 10 -5.75 -17.77 2.39
C GLY A 10 -4.71 -18.79 1.95
N MET A 11 -3.87 -18.52 0.95
CA MET A 11 -2.90 -19.51 0.44
C MET A 11 -1.84 -19.86 1.49
N SER A 12 -1.35 -18.87 2.23
CA SER A 12 -0.44 -19.15 3.36
C SER A 12 -1.18 -19.93 4.45
N SER A 13 -2.42 -19.60 4.76
CA SER A 13 -3.17 -20.28 5.81
C SER A 13 -3.37 -21.77 5.50
N VAL A 14 -3.73 -22.11 4.26
CA VAL A 14 -3.91 -23.50 3.79
C VAL A 14 -2.61 -24.31 3.90
N VAL A 15 -1.48 -23.72 3.49
CA VAL A 15 -0.18 -24.42 3.51
C VAL A 15 0.34 -24.62 4.95
N PHE A 16 -0.08 -23.76 5.88
CA PHE A 16 0.40 -23.75 7.26
C PHE A 16 -0.66 -24.17 8.30
N GLU A 17 -1.78 -24.77 7.88
CA GLU A 17 -2.95 -25.08 8.74
C GLU A 17 -2.58 -25.59 10.14
N GLY A 18 -3.16 -24.96 11.17
CA GLY A 18 -3.28 -25.51 12.52
C GLY A 18 -2.03 -25.52 13.42
N ARG A 19 -0.86 -25.00 13.00
CA ARG A 19 0.36 -25.16 13.82
C ARG A 19 0.77 -23.97 14.71
N TYR A 20 0.31 -22.74 14.45
CA TYR A 20 0.90 -21.56 15.11
C TYR A 20 -0.03 -20.35 15.30
N LYS A 21 -1.35 -20.48 15.15
CA LYS A 21 -2.27 -19.33 15.23
C LYS A 21 -3.39 -19.54 16.25
N GLY A 22 -3.46 -18.63 17.22
CA GLY A 22 -4.51 -18.49 18.20
C GLY A 22 -5.61 -17.51 17.77
N PRO A 23 -6.63 -17.32 18.63
CA PRO A 23 -7.79 -16.47 18.34
C PRO A 23 -7.48 -14.99 18.08
N ASN A 24 -6.26 -14.54 18.38
CA ASN A 24 -5.82 -13.15 18.22
C ASN A 24 -4.91 -12.92 17.01
N ASP A 25 -4.54 -13.99 16.27
CA ASP A 25 -3.61 -13.87 15.15
C ASP A 25 -4.32 -13.51 13.84
N VAL A 26 -3.59 -12.78 12.97
CA VAL A 26 -4.04 -12.40 11.62
C VAL A 26 -3.95 -13.60 10.68
N ARG A 27 -4.99 -13.85 9.86
CA ARG A 27 -5.19 -15.13 9.17
C ARG A 27 -4.18 -15.43 8.06
N ASP A 28 -3.71 -14.42 7.33
CA ASP A 28 -2.96 -14.63 6.08
C ASP A 28 -1.43 -14.57 6.21
N VAL A 29 -0.90 -14.20 7.39
CA VAL A 29 0.56 -14.02 7.61
C VAL A 29 1.10 -14.98 8.66
N HIS A 30 2.17 -15.71 8.37
CA HIS A 30 2.76 -16.70 9.27
C HIS A 30 4.21 -16.36 9.62
N VAL A 31 4.58 -16.55 10.89
CA VAL A 31 5.96 -16.45 11.34
C VAL A 31 6.59 -17.84 11.35
N SER A 32 7.77 -18.00 10.76
CA SER A 32 8.49 -19.27 10.66
C SER A 32 9.98 -19.15 10.93
N ASP A 33 10.61 -20.19 11.45
CA ASP A 33 12.06 -20.22 11.67
C ASP A 33 12.86 -20.45 10.39
N VAL A 34 12.22 -21.04 9.36
CA VAL A 34 12.83 -21.34 8.07
C VAL A 34 12.16 -20.56 6.94
N PRO A 35 12.93 -20.06 5.95
CA PRO A 35 12.33 -19.42 4.80
C PRO A 35 11.55 -20.44 3.97
N ARG A 36 10.41 -20.04 3.44
CA ARG A 36 9.71 -20.80 2.40
C ARG A 36 9.98 -20.13 1.06
N ILE A 37 10.59 -20.90 0.17
CA ILE A 37 10.87 -20.50 -1.20
C ILE A 37 10.06 -21.44 -2.08
N ASN A 38 8.88 -20.99 -2.52
CA ASN A 38 8.16 -21.62 -3.62
C ASN A 38 7.55 -20.51 -4.50
N HIS A 39 6.93 -20.87 -5.62
CA HIS A 39 6.41 -19.88 -6.58
C HIS A 39 5.17 -19.11 -6.12
N VAL A 40 4.58 -19.45 -4.96
CA VAL A 40 3.30 -18.91 -4.45
C VAL A 40 3.42 -18.30 -3.05
N LEU A 41 4.49 -18.60 -2.32
CA LEU A 41 4.81 -18.12 -0.99
C LEU A 41 6.10 -17.33 -1.06
N HIS A 42 6.06 -16.14 -0.50
CA HIS A 42 7.26 -15.33 -0.37
C HIS A 42 7.58 -15.13 1.10
N SER A 43 8.87 -15.02 1.37
CA SER A 43 9.40 -14.85 2.71
C SER A 43 10.11 -13.51 2.83
N PHE A 44 9.97 -12.88 3.97
CA PHE A 44 10.77 -11.74 4.38
C PHE A 44 11.47 -12.08 5.71
N VAL A 45 12.71 -11.63 5.88
CA VAL A 45 13.44 -11.80 7.13
C VAL A 45 12.88 -10.79 8.13
N ILE A 46 12.42 -11.24 9.30
CA ILE A 46 12.03 -10.32 10.39
C ILE A 46 13.29 -9.69 10.98
N THR A 47 13.26 -8.38 11.19
CA THR A 47 14.34 -7.62 11.80
C THR A 47 13.80 -6.79 12.96
N ASN A 48 14.71 -6.17 13.71
CA ASN A 48 14.39 -5.21 14.77
C ASN A 48 14.77 -3.78 14.35
N ASP A 49 15.10 -3.55 13.07
CA ASP A 49 15.54 -2.25 12.57
C ASP A 49 14.31 -1.46 12.08
N VAL A 50 14.03 -0.34 12.74
CA VAL A 50 12.90 0.54 12.40
C VAL A 50 13.05 1.18 11.01
N ASN A 51 14.26 1.15 10.45
CA ASN A 51 14.55 1.64 9.11
C ASN A 51 14.41 0.54 8.05
N ASP A 52 14.06 -0.69 8.39
CA ASP A 52 13.77 -1.71 7.38
C ASP A 52 12.36 -1.53 6.79
N PHE A 53 12.02 -2.33 5.78
CA PHE A 53 10.65 -2.33 5.24
C PHE A 53 9.65 -2.76 6.30
N VAL A 54 8.39 -2.44 6.08
CA VAL A 54 7.32 -2.82 6.99
C VAL A 54 6.32 -3.70 6.26
N ILE A 55 6.02 -4.87 6.81
CA ILE A 55 4.83 -5.63 6.45
C ILE A 55 3.74 -5.25 7.43
N TRP A 56 2.68 -4.65 6.92
CA TRP A 56 1.47 -4.36 7.68
C TRP A 56 0.36 -5.28 7.20
N THR A 57 -0.29 -5.96 8.15
CA THR A 57 -1.38 -6.89 7.87
C THR A 57 -2.52 -6.68 8.85
N PHE A 58 -3.75 -6.96 8.42
CA PHE A 58 -4.92 -6.79 9.27
C PHE A 58 -5.98 -7.87 9.07
N ASP A 59 -6.90 -8.00 10.01
CA ASP A 59 -8.10 -8.81 9.86
C ASP A 59 -9.30 -8.04 10.41
N ILE A 60 -10.31 -7.85 9.57
CA ILE A 60 -11.56 -7.16 9.91
C ILE A 60 -12.63 -8.24 10.19
N PRO A 61 -13.08 -8.40 11.44
CA PRO A 61 -14.17 -9.32 11.77
C PRO A 61 -15.41 -9.05 10.91
N GLY A 62 -16.08 -10.10 10.43
CA GLY A 62 -17.30 -9.96 9.63
C GLY A 62 -17.10 -9.63 8.14
N TYR A 63 -15.85 -9.43 7.69
CA TYR A 63 -15.50 -9.20 6.27
C TYR A 63 -16.25 -8.04 5.61
N GLU A 64 -15.86 -6.81 5.95
CA GLU A 64 -16.46 -5.60 5.39
C GLU A 64 -15.77 -5.14 4.10
N THR A 65 -16.29 -5.59 2.96
CA THR A 65 -15.72 -5.34 1.61
C THR A 65 -15.40 -3.88 1.30
N HIS A 66 -16.23 -2.94 1.78
CA HIS A 66 -16.03 -1.50 1.59
C HIS A 66 -14.70 -1.01 2.18
N ILE A 67 -14.35 -1.42 3.41
CA ILE A 67 -13.11 -0.99 4.07
C ILE A 67 -11.89 -1.57 3.37
N TYR A 68 -11.94 -2.85 2.99
CA TYR A 68 -10.88 -3.46 2.19
C TYR A 68 -10.65 -2.69 0.89
N SER A 69 -11.72 -2.23 0.23
CA SER A 69 -11.63 -1.41 -0.97
C SER A 69 -11.00 -0.05 -0.69
N MET A 70 -11.42 0.65 0.37
CA MET A 70 -10.85 1.94 0.76
C MET A 70 -9.36 1.83 1.10
N ILE A 71 -8.97 0.84 1.90
CA ILE A 71 -7.56 0.60 2.27
C ILE A 71 -6.75 0.27 1.01
N LYS A 72 -7.28 -0.59 0.12
CA LYS A 72 -6.60 -0.92 -1.14
C LYS A 72 -6.33 0.32 -1.97
N GLU A 73 -7.33 1.18 -2.14
CA GLU A 73 -7.18 2.42 -2.89
C GLU A 73 -6.15 3.34 -2.23
N ARG A 74 -6.28 3.59 -0.92
CA ARG A 74 -5.36 4.48 -0.19
C ARG A 74 -3.93 3.95 -0.18
N ALA A 75 -3.73 2.67 0.12
CA ALA A 75 -2.41 2.04 0.09
C ALA A 75 -1.78 2.11 -1.31
N THR A 76 -2.57 1.95 -2.38
CA THR A 76 -2.07 2.11 -3.75
C THR A 76 -1.57 3.54 -3.99
N LEU A 77 -2.31 4.55 -3.52
CA LEU A 77 -1.92 5.97 -3.63
C LEU A 77 -0.72 6.32 -2.74
N LEU A 78 -0.51 5.62 -1.63
CA LEU A 78 0.70 5.71 -0.80
C LEU A 78 1.86 4.86 -1.34
N LEU A 79 1.73 4.27 -2.54
CA LEU A 79 2.73 3.40 -3.16
C LEU A 79 3.12 2.21 -2.26
N CYS A 80 2.18 1.67 -1.50
CA CYS A 80 2.36 0.51 -0.62
C CYS A 80 1.90 -0.76 -1.36
N PRO A 81 2.81 -1.62 -1.85
CA PRO A 81 2.40 -2.76 -2.64
C PRO A 81 1.53 -3.73 -1.88
N ARG A 82 0.44 -4.12 -2.54
CA ARG A 82 -0.46 -5.15 -2.05
C ARG A 82 0.17 -6.52 -2.25
N ILE A 83 0.34 -7.25 -1.17
CA ILE A 83 0.89 -8.61 -1.17
C ILE A 83 -0.23 -9.63 -1.27
N ASP A 84 -1.29 -9.44 -0.48
CA ASP A 84 -2.53 -10.21 -0.54
C ASP A 84 -3.74 -9.31 -0.20
N ASN A 85 -4.89 -9.89 0.17
CA ASN A 85 -6.08 -9.10 0.43
C ASN A 85 -5.98 -8.10 1.60
N SER A 86 -5.19 -8.43 2.60
CA SER A 86 -5.13 -7.77 3.90
C SER A 86 -3.70 -7.40 4.33
N THR A 87 -2.71 -7.69 3.49
CA THR A 87 -1.28 -7.51 3.76
C THR A 87 -0.64 -6.60 2.71
N TYR A 88 0.10 -5.61 3.19
CA TYR A 88 0.77 -4.60 2.39
C TYR A 88 2.23 -4.47 2.80
N LEU A 89 3.07 -4.22 1.81
CA LEU A 89 4.47 -3.87 1.99
C LEU A 89 4.60 -2.34 1.98
N LEU A 90 5.25 -1.80 2.99
CA LEU A 90 5.43 -0.37 3.22
C LEU A 90 6.94 -0.04 3.25
N PRO A 91 7.37 1.08 2.66
CA PRO A 91 8.75 1.53 2.73
C PRO A 91 9.16 2.06 4.11
N ASP A 92 8.19 2.42 4.96
CA ASP A 92 8.43 3.06 6.26
C ASP A 92 7.23 2.87 7.23
N ALA A 93 7.50 2.87 8.53
CA ALA A 93 6.48 2.70 9.57
C ALA A 93 5.53 3.89 9.72
N SER A 94 5.93 5.10 9.32
CA SER A 94 5.08 6.30 9.37
C SER A 94 3.77 6.13 8.59
N LEU A 95 3.80 5.36 7.50
CA LEU A 95 2.63 5.08 6.65
C LEU A 95 1.65 4.08 7.30
N VAL A 96 2.09 3.31 8.29
CA VAL A 96 1.22 2.35 9.01
C VAL A 96 0.12 3.09 9.74
N ASN A 97 0.45 4.17 10.45
CA ASN A 97 -0.51 4.91 11.27
C ASN A 97 -1.68 5.42 10.42
N GLU A 98 -1.37 5.86 9.21
CA GLU A 98 -2.35 6.37 8.28
C GLU A 98 -3.33 5.28 7.82
N LEU A 99 -2.83 4.13 7.36
CA LEU A 99 -3.67 3.02 6.94
C LEU A 99 -4.42 2.38 8.12
N ASN A 100 -3.78 2.29 9.28
CA ASN A 100 -4.37 1.74 10.49
C ASN A 100 -5.52 2.61 11.02
N SER A 101 -5.51 3.92 10.77
CA SER A 101 -6.62 4.82 11.13
C SER A 101 -7.92 4.53 10.38
N MET A 102 -7.85 3.80 9.26
CA MET A 102 -9.00 3.39 8.46
C MET A 102 -9.70 2.14 8.99
N LEU A 103 -9.08 1.44 9.95
CA LEU A 103 -9.65 0.25 10.58
C LEU A 103 -10.60 0.62 11.72
N TYR A 104 -11.63 -0.20 11.95
CA TYR A 104 -12.49 -0.07 13.12
C TYR A 104 -11.82 -0.58 14.41
N LYS A 105 -12.38 -0.22 15.56
CA LYS A 105 -11.84 -0.57 16.88
C LYS A 105 -11.61 -2.07 17.11
N ASP A 106 -12.45 -2.91 16.51
CA ASP A 106 -12.39 -4.37 16.70
C ASP A 106 -11.55 -5.08 15.62
N ALA A 107 -11.04 -4.34 14.64
CA ALA A 107 -10.11 -4.88 13.66
C ALA A 107 -8.78 -5.19 14.32
N ARG A 108 -8.16 -6.29 13.89
CA ARG A 108 -6.84 -6.70 14.37
C ARG A 108 -5.80 -6.26 13.35
N SER A 109 -4.67 -5.75 13.79
CA SER A 109 -3.54 -5.44 12.91
C SER A 109 -2.23 -5.90 13.52
N ALA A 110 -1.28 -6.24 12.65
CA ALA A 110 0.07 -6.63 13.01
C ALA A 110 1.06 -5.97 12.06
N THR A 111 2.24 -5.66 12.60
CA THR A 111 3.30 -4.94 11.90
C THR A 111 4.62 -5.67 12.14
N TYR A 112 5.38 -5.89 11.07
CA TYR A 112 6.69 -6.53 11.12
C TYR A 112 7.72 -5.67 10.37
N PHE A 113 8.84 -5.36 11.02
CA PHE A 113 10.02 -4.82 10.33
C PHE A 113 10.74 -5.96 9.61
N VAL A 114 11.07 -5.74 8.34
CA VAL A 114 11.52 -6.82 7.47
C VAL A 114 12.52 -6.43 6.39
N ARG A 115 13.34 -7.40 6.00
CA ARG A 115 14.17 -7.34 4.78
C ARG A 115 13.69 -8.36 3.75
N PRO A 116 13.59 -7.98 2.46
CA PRO A 116 13.19 -8.92 1.42
C PRO A 116 14.26 -9.99 1.23
N THR A 117 13.83 -11.25 1.13
CA THR A 117 14.71 -12.35 0.67
C THR A 117 14.90 -12.31 -0.85
N ASP A 118 13.93 -11.75 -1.58
CA ASP A 118 13.94 -11.55 -3.02
C ASP A 118 13.62 -10.09 -3.35
N ARG A 119 14.64 -9.35 -3.76
CA ARG A 119 14.52 -7.94 -4.14
C ARG A 119 13.77 -7.77 -5.48
N SER A 120 13.81 -8.78 -6.36
CA SER A 120 13.13 -8.74 -7.66
C SER A 120 11.61 -8.81 -7.49
N PHE A 121 11.14 -9.60 -6.53
CA PHE A 121 9.73 -9.61 -6.13
C PHE A 121 9.25 -8.22 -5.69
N VAL A 122 10.01 -7.55 -4.81
CA VAL A 122 9.67 -6.19 -4.35
C VAL A 122 9.62 -5.20 -5.52
N SER A 123 10.60 -5.25 -6.41
CA SER A 123 10.64 -4.40 -7.61
C SER A 123 9.40 -4.62 -8.48
N LYS A 124 8.99 -5.88 -8.71
CA LYS A 124 7.81 -6.23 -9.49
C LYS A 124 6.53 -5.67 -8.86
N VAL A 125 6.26 -5.99 -7.59
CA VAL A 125 5.00 -5.56 -6.94
C VAL A 125 4.94 -4.03 -6.79
N LEU A 126 6.08 -3.36 -6.63
CA LEU A 126 6.14 -1.90 -6.61
C LEU A 126 5.80 -1.29 -7.97
N ARG A 127 6.33 -1.82 -9.08
CA ARG A 127 5.98 -1.36 -10.43
C ARG A 127 4.49 -1.53 -10.72
N ASP A 128 3.93 -2.68 -10.35
CA ASP A 128 2.50 -2.95 -10.51
C ASP A 128 1.67 -1.94 -9.71
N THR A 129 2.11 -1.60 -8.50
CA THR A 129 1.47 -0.61 -7.63
C THR A 129 1.56 0.81 -8.20
N VAL A 130 2.72 1.23 -8.70
CA VAL A 130 2.89 2.54 -9.37
C VAL A 130 2.00 2.64 -10.61
N SER A 131 1.87 1.55 -11.39
CA SER A 131 0.96 1.49 -12.53
C SER A 131 -0.50 1.62 -12.11
N ALA A 132 -0.91 0.93 -11.05
CA ALA A 132 -2.26 1.04 -10.49
C ALA A 132 -2.55 2.45 -9.94
N ALA A 133 -1.60 3.04 -9.22
CA ALA A 133 -1.69 4.41 -8.71
C ALA A 133 -1.88 5.41 -9.86
N ARG A 134 -1.15 5.24 -10.96
CA ARG A 134 -1.31 6.06 -12.16
C ARG A 134 -2.72 5.99 -12.73
N ALA A 135 -3.32 4.79 -12.81
CA ALA A 135 -4.68 4.64 -13.29
C ALA A 135 -5.69 5.37 -12.40
N LEU A 136 -5.58 5.21 -11.07
CA LEU A 136 -6.44 5.88 -10.08
C LEU A 136 -6.31 7.41 -10.16
N ILE A 137 -5.08 7.93 -10.28
CA ILE A 137 -4.83 9.36 -10.42
C ILE A 137 -5.44 9.91 -11.70
N MET A 138 -5.28 9.21 -12.82
CA MET A 138 -5.86 9.65 -14.10
C MET A 138 -7.39 9.70 -14.02
N GLU A 139 -8.02 8.72 -13.36
CA GLU A 139 -9.46 8.73 -13.11
C GLU A 139 -9.88 9.91 -12.23
N LYS A 140 -9.21 10.12 -11.09
CA LYS A 140 -9.51 11.25 -10.18
C LYS A 140 -9.33 12.61 -10.87
N VAL A 141 -8.29 12.78 -11.68
CA VAL A 141 -8.07 14.01 -12.47
C VAL A 141 -9.17 14.18 -13.53
N SER A 142 -9.57 13.12 -14.23
CA SER A 142 -10.70 13.18 -15.17
C SER A 142 -11.99 13.61 -14.46
N ASN A 143 -12.25 13.06 -13.28
CA ASN A 143 -13.39 13.43 -12.44
C ASN A 143 -13.30 14.90 -11.99
N LEU A 144 -12.13 15.37 -11.56
CA LEU A 144 -11.89 16.78 -11.24
C LEU A 144 -12.19 17.69 -12.43
N LEU A 145 -11.75 17.35 -13.64
CA LEU A 145 -11.97 18.21 -14.81
C LEU A 145 -13.47 18.33 -15.15
N ARG A 146 -14.25 17.29 -14.87
CA ARG A 146 -15.72 17.25 -15.09
C ARG A 146 -16.54 17.79 -13.91
N SER A 147 -15.98 17.82 -12.71
CA SER A 147 -16.70 18.23 -11.49
C SER A 147 -17.10 19.70 -11.49
N ARG A 148 -18.09 20.05 -10.66
CA ARG A 148 -18.56 21.42 -10.44
C ARG A 148 -18.86 21.67 -8.96
N GLY A 149 -18.89 22.94 -8.56
CA GLY A 149 -19.26 23.36 -7.21
C GLY A 149 -18.40 22.72 -6.11
N LEU A 150 -19.03 22.29 -5.01
CA LEU A 150 -18.37 21.71 -3.85
C LEU A 150 -17.58 20.43 -4.17
N ALA A 151 -18.00 19.65 -5.16
CA ALA A 151 -17.27 18.44 -5.58
C ALA A 151 -15.89 18.78 -6.15
N THR A 152 -15.75 19.92 -6.84
CA THR A 152 -14.46 20.39 -7.33
C THR A 152 -13.51 20.71 -6.19
N ILE A 153 -13.98 21.42 -5.15
CA ILE A 153 -13.14 21.80 -4.02
C ILE A 153 -12.60 20.54 -3.33
N ARG A 154 -13.48 19.57 -3.03
CA ARG A 154 -13.10 18.29 -2.41
C ARG A 154 -12.06 17.53 -3.23
N LEU A 155 -12.29 17.38 -4.54
CA LEU A 155 -11.34 16.68 -5.42
C LEU A 155 -10.01 17.41 -5.55
N MET A 156 -10.00 18.75 -5.49
CA MET A 156 -8.77 19.52 -5.50
C MET A 156 -7.95 19.33 -4.24
N ASP A 157 -8.60 19.35 -3.07
CA ASP A 157 -7.95 19.15 -1.78
C ASP A 157 -7.42 17.71 -1.69
N GLU A 158 -8.22 16.73 -2.11
CA GLU A 158 -7.85 15.31 -2.14
C GLU A 158 -6.64 15.06 -3.04
N LEU A 159 -6.67 15.54 -4.30
CA LEU A 159 -5.55 15.39 -5.23
C LEU A 159 -4.30 16.15 -4.78
N GLY A 160 -4.47 17.26 -4.08
CA GLY A 160 -3.38 17.99 -3.44
C GLY A 160 -2.68 17.14 -2.38
N GLY A 161 -3.44 16.60 -1.41
CA GLY A 161 -2.91 15.73 -0.37
C GLY A 161 -2.24 14.47 -0.95
N ILE A 162 -2.92 13.77 -1.86
CA ILE A 162 -2.38 12.58 -2.51
C ILE A 162 -1.05 12.87 -3.21
N SER A 163 -0.90 14.03 -3.85
CA SER A 163 0.35 14.39 -4.55
C SER A 163 1.54 14.48 -3.59
N ASP A 164 1.32 15.06 -2.41
CA ASP A 164 2.38 15.21 -1.38
C ASP A 164 2.72 13.86 -0.73
N ASP A 165 1.70 13.03 -0.49
CA ASP A 165 1.87 11.67 0.03
C ASP A 165 2.67 10.80 -0.95
N MET A 166 2.34 10.85 -2.25
CA MET A 166 3.04 10.11 -3.30
C MET A 166 4.51 10.51 -3.40
N ILE A 167 4.84 11.80 -3.32
CA ILE A 167 6.23 12.28 -3.30
C ILE A 167 6.96 11.72 -2.08
N THR A 168 6.31 11.75 -0.91
CA THR A 168 6.89 11.27 0.35
C THR A 168 7.19 9.77 0.26
N ALA A 169 6.22 8.97 -0.17
CA ALA A 169 6.39 7.54 -0.37
C ALA A 169 7.47 7.22 -1.42
N ALA A 170 7.51 7.94 -2.55
CA ALA A 170 8.53 7.76 -3.58
C ALA A 170 9.95 8.03 -3.04
N LYS A 171 10.13 9.08 -2.24
CA LYS A 171 11.42 9.37 -1.59
C LYS A 171 11.85 8.25 -0.64
N LEU A 172 10.90 7.73 0.15
CA LEU A 172 11.16 6.59 1.05
C LEU A 172 11.59 5.36 0.25
N TRP A 173 10.87 4.98 -0.82
CA TRP A 173 11.27 3.89 -1.72
C TRP A 173 12.63 4.10 -2.37
N ALA A 174 12.92 5.32 -2.84
CA ALA A 174 14.20 5.67 -3.44
C ALA A 174 15.35 5.49 -2.43
N SER A 175 15.15 5.89 -1.17
CA SER A 175 16.14 5.69 -0.09
C SER A 175 16.44 4.21 0.20
N LYS A 176 15.48 3.31 -0.11
CA LYS A 176 15.65 1.85 -0.01
C LYS A 176 16.21 1.23 -1.30
N GLY A 177 16.66 2.07 -2.23
CA GLY A 177 17.27 1.68 -3.49
C GLY A 177 16.28 1.34 -4.62
N PHE A 178 15.01 1.72 -4.53
CA PHE A 178 13.99 1.47 -5.56
C PHE A 178 13.65 2.72 -6.38
N ALA A 179 14.63 3.60 -6.59
CA ALA A 179 14.43 4.87 -7.29
C ALA A 179 13.89 4.68 -8.72
N ASN A 180 14.38 3.66 -9.43
CA ASN A 180 13.96 3.37 -10.81
C ASN A 180 12.48 2.96 -10.90
N GLU A 181 11.97 2.25 -9.89
CA GLU A 181 10.58 1.81 -9.84
C GLU A 181 9.60 2.96 -9.62
N VAL A 182 10.03 4.02 -8.92
CA VAL A 182 9.18 5.16 -8.53
C VAL A 182 9.46 6.42 -9.35
N ASP A 183 10.39 6.41 -10.29
CA ASP A 183 10.75 7.59 -11.10
C ASP A 183 9.54 8.23 -11.80
N GLY A 184 8.65 7.40 -12.36
CA GLY A 184 7.43 7.86 -13.02
C GLY A 184 6.42 8.58 -12.10
N VAL A 185 6.58 8.50 -10.78
CA VAL A 185 5.71 9.18 -9.80
C VAL A 185 5.87 10.69 -9.88
N TYR A 186 7.08 11.20 -10.07
CA TYR A 186 7.30 12.65 -10.14
C TYR A 186 6.57 13.28 -11.33
N SER A 187 6.66 12.65 -12.51
CA SER A 187 5.90 13.07 -13.69
C SER A 187 4.38 12.98 -13.48
N MET A 188 3.92 11.98 -12.72
CA MET A 188 2.51 11.83 -12.38
C MET A 188 2.02 12.97 -11.48
N VAL A 189 2.83 13.37 -10.49
CA VAL A 189 2.50 14.47 -9.58
C VAL A 189 2.52 15.82 -10.31
N ASP A 190 3.47 16.03 -11.22
CA ASP A 190 3.50 17.24 -12.05
C ASP A 190 2.26 17.36 -12.94
N TYR A 191 1.76 16.23 -13.47
CA TYR A 191 0.50 16.18 -14.19
C TYR A 191 -0.71 16.55 -13.30
N VAL A 192 -0.76 16.06 -12.05
CA VAL A 192 -1.82 16.43 -11.09
C VAL A 192 -1.76 17.94 -10.80
N ARG A 193 -0.59 18.48 -10.49
CA ARG A 193 -0.39 19.91 -10.22
C ARG A 193 -0.84 20.78 -11.39
N SER A 194 -0.41 20.43 -12.60
CA SER A 194 -0.84 21.12 -13.83
C SER A 194 -2.36 21.09 -14.01
N SER A 195 -3.00 19.96 -13.69
CA SER A 195 -4.45 19.80 -13.79
C SER A 195 -5.21 20.62 -12.73
N LEU A 196 -4.67 20.70 -11.52
CA LEU A 196 -5.21 21.55 -10.44
C LEU A 196 -5.14 23.04 -10.82
N GLU A 197 -4.02 23.49 -11.38
CA GLU A 197 -3.84 24.86 -11.86
C GLU A 197 -4.81 25.19 -13.01
N LEU A 198 -4.94 24.28 -13.98
CA LEU A 198 -5.90 24.42 -15.07
C LEU A 198 -7.33 24.56 -14.53
N LYS A 199 -7.72 23.73 -13.54
CA LYS A 199 -9.05 23.82 -12.95
C LYS A 199 -9.27 25.16 -12.22
N ARG A 200 -8.28 25.61 -11.43
CA ARG A 200 -8.31 26.90 -10.71
C ARG A 200 -8.49 28.08 -11.66
N SER A 201 -7.77 28.11 -12.78
CA SER A 201 -7.86 29.20 -13.76
C SER A 201 -9.24 29.27 -14.43
N ARG A 202 -9.86 28.11 -14.72
CA ARG A 202 -11.22 28.04 -15.30
C ARG A 202 -12.31 28.45 -14.33
N SER A 203 -12.14 28.22 -13.02
CA SER A 203 -13.13 28.62 -12.01
C SER A 203 -13.10 30.11 -11.65
N ARG A 204 -12.07 30.85 -12.09
CA ARG A 204 -11.95 32.32 -11.88
C ARG A 204 -12.52 33.15 -13.02
N ARG A 205 -12.88 32.54 -14.15
CA ARG A 205 -13.56 33.17 -15.29
C ARG A 205 -15.05 32.90 -15.19
#